data_AF-A0A1I7XJL4-F1
#
_entry.id   AF-A0A1I7XJL4-F1
#
_cell.length_a   1.000
_cell.length_b   1.000
_cell.length_c   1.000
_cell.angle_alpha   90.00
_cell.angle_beta   90.00
_cell.angle_gamma   90.00
#
_symmetry.space_group_name_H-M   'P 1'
#
loop_
_entity.id
_entity.type
_entity.pdbx_description
1 polymer ?
#
loop_
_entity_poly.entity_id
_entity_poly.type
_entity_poly.pdbx_seq_one_letter_code
_entity_poly.pdbx_strand_id
1 'polypeptide(L)' 'MFRWSRALELAVKHKTHIETVIGYRQKYLDQIGKKETDPKFLKHMGEVEIDWNHIRETIAEEKIKEEKK' A
#
# COMPACT_ATOMS: atom_id res chain seq x y z
N MET A 1 13.28 6.61 -9.78
CA MET A 1 13.04 6.80 -8.33
C MET A 1 11.64 6.31 -8.02
N PHE A 2 11.46 5.39 -7.07
CA PHE A 2 10.14 4.85 -6.74
C PHE A 2 9.27 5.92 -6.05
N ARG A 3 8.06 6.16 -6.55
CA ARG A 3 7.17 7.24 -6.10
C ARG A 3 6.28 6.83 -4.90
N TRP A 4 6.88 6.22 -3.87
CA TRP A 4 6.16 5.73 -2.68
C TRP A 4 5.43 6.84 -1.93
N SER A 5 6.08 7.98 -1.70
CA SER A 5 5.47 9.13 -1.01
C SER A 5 4.26 9.66 -1.78
N ARG A 6 4.32 9.66 -3.12
CA ARG A 6 3.20 10.09 -3.96
C ARG A 6 2.06 9.08 -3.96
N ALA A 7 2.36 7.78 -3.96
CA ALA A 7 1.36 6.73 -3.84
C ALA A 7 0.62 6.84 -2.50
N LEU A 8 1.36 7.05 -1.40
CA LEU A 8 0.77 7.26 -0.08
C LEU A 8 -0.09 8.52 -0.03
N GLU A 9 0.38 9.64 -0.60
CA GLU A 9 -0.44 10.86 -0.70
C GLU A 9 -1.75 10.65 -1.44
N LEU A 10 -1.71 9.94 -2.58
CA LEU A 10 -2.91 9.63 -3.35
C LEU A 10 -3.85 8.72 -2.56
N ALA A 11 -3.32 7.66 -1.95
CA ALA A 11 -4.09 6.74 -1.12
C ALA A 11 -4.77 7.46 0.06
N VAL A 12 -4.04 8.32 0.77
CA VAL A 12 -4.59 9.13 1.87
C VAL A 12 -5.61 10.16 1.37
N LYS A 13 -5.33 10.82 0.24
CA LYS A 13 -6.24 11.83 -0.35
C LYS A 13 -7.58 11.21 -0.75
N HIS A 14 -7.54 10.02 -1.34
CA HIS A 14 -8.74 9.31 -1.81
C HIS A 14 -9.31 8.34 -0.75
N LYS A 15 -8.63 8.19 0.40
CA LYS A 15 -8.96 7.24 1.46
C LYS A 15 -9.17 5.82 0.93
N THR A 16 -8.33 5.41 -0.02
CA THR A 16 -8.41 4.10 -0.68
C THR A 16 -7.03 3.47 -0.76
N HIS A 17 -6.96 2.14 -0.65
CA HIS A 17 -5.73 1.36 -0.83
C HIS A 17 -4.56 1.82 0.05
N ILE A 18 -4.82 2.39 1.23
CA ILE A 18 -3.75 2.87 2.13
C ILE A 18 -2.98 1.66 2.67
N GLU A 19 -3.71 0.65 3.13
CA GLU A 19 -3.22 -0.65 3.54
C GLU A 19 -2.44 -1.36 2.44
N THR A 20 -2.88 -1.23 1.18
CA THR A 20 -2.16 -1.76 0.02
C THR A 20 -0.80 -1.09 -0.14
N VAL A 21 -0.75 0.25 -0.17
CA VAL A 21 0.51 1.00 -0.33
C VAL A 21 1.47 0.69 0.81
N ILE A 22 0.98 0.62 2.04
CA ILE A 22 1.80 0.33 3.22
C ILE A 22 2.28 -1.12 3.24
N GLY A 23 1.42 -2.08 2.92
CA GLY A 23 1.78 -3.49 2.82
C GLY A 23 2.89 -3.70 1.78
N TYR A 24 2.72 -3.18 0.56
CA TYR A 24 3.74 -3.30 -0.49
C TYR A 24 5.05 -2.60 -0.12
N ARG A 25 4.98 -1.47 0.58
CA ARG A 25 6.16 -0.78 1.11
C ARG A 25 6.88 -1.64 2.15
N GLN A 26 6.16 -2.22 3.10
CA GLN A 26 6.72 -3.12 4.11
C GLN A 26 7.42 -4.32 3.45
N LYS A 27 6.73 -4.98 2.52
CA LYS A 27 7.26 -6.13 1.77
C LYS A 27 8.52 -5.76 0.98
N TYR A 28 8.53 -4.61 0.31
CA TYR A 28 9.70 -4.12 -0.41
C TYR A 28 10.90 -3.90 0.52
N LEU A 29 10.68 -3.30 1.68
CA LEU A 29 11.74 -3.04 2.66
C LEU A 29 12.28 -4.34 3.27
N ASP A 30 11.40 -5.28 3.60
CA ASP A 30 11.76 -6.60 4.11
C ASP A 30 12.62 -7.39 3.10
N GLN A 31 12.24 -7.36 1.83
CA GLN A 31 13.01 -7.99 0.73
C GLN A 31 14.43 -7.45 0.59
N ILE A 32 14.68 -6.19 0.95
CA ILE A 32 16.02 -5.58 0.91
C ILE A 32 16.69 -5.53 2.29
N GLY A 33 16.10 -6.20 3.29
CA GLY A 33 16.62 -6.27 4.66
C GLY A 33 16.60 -4.92 5.40
N LYS A 34 15.72 -4.01 5.02
CA LYS A 34 15.55 -2.69 5.66
C LYS A 34 14.25 -2.63 6.44
N LYS A 35 14.23 -1.74 7.43
CA LYS A 35 13.02 -1.38 8.19
C LYS A 35 12.48 -0.04 7.70
N GLU A 36 11.20 0.19 7.92
CA GLU A 36 10.61 1.49 7.61
C GLU A 36 11.14 2.55 8.57
N THR A 37 11.55 3.68 8.03
CA THR A 37 12.07 4.83 8.78
C THR A 37 11.29 6.10 8.49
N ASP A 38 10.43 6.11 7.47
CA ASP A 38 9.62 7.27 7.12
C ASP A 38 8.48 7.44 8.14
N PRO A 39 8.40 8.59 8.85
CA PRO A 39 7.36 8.84 9.85
C PRO A 39 5.93 8.75 9.32
N LYS A 40 5.71 9.10 8.04
CA LYS A 40 4.38 9.03 7.42
C LYS A 40 3.91 7.59 7.33
N PHE A 41 4.80 6.69 6.90
CA PHE A 41 4.48 5.26 6.79
C PHE A 41 4.34 4.62 8.16
N LEU A 42 5.22 4.93 9.12
CA LEU A 42 5.13 4.42 10.48
C LEU A 42 3.83 4.82 11.19
N LYS A 43 3.40 6.07 11.02
CA LYS A 43 2.13 6.55 11.58
C LYS A 43 0.97 5.69 11.07
N HIS A 44 0.87 5.53 9.76
CA HIS A 44 -0.24 4.80 9.17
C HIS A 44 -0.14 3.28 9.41
N MET A 45 1.07 2.70 9.50
CA MET A 45 1.24 1.29 9.90
C MET A 45 0.61 0.95 11.25
N GLY A 46 0.56 1.91 12.19
CA GLY A 46 -0.12 1.73 13.47
C GLY A 46 -1.63 1.97 13.40
N GLU A 47 -2.12 2.66 12.36
CA GLU A 47 -3.53 3.01 12.18
C GLU A 47 -4.28 2.01 11.28
N VAL A 48 -3.57 1.30 10.38
CA VAL A 48 -4.18 0.36 9.43
C VAL A 48 -3.77 -1.08 9.71
N GLU A 49 -4.74 -1.99 9.60
CA GLU A 49 -4.51 -3.43 9.61
C GLU A 49 -4.14 -3.90 8.20
N ILE A 50 -3.02 -4.62 8.06
CA ILE A 50 -2.55 -5.11 6.75
C ILE A 50 -3.00 -6.56 6.59
N ASP A 51 -4.17 -6.76 5.98
CA ASP A 51 -4.60 -8.08 5.52
C ASP A 51 -4.22 -8.30 4.05
N TRP A 52 -3.19 -9.13 3.86
CA TRP A 52 -2.71 -9.48 2.52
C TRP A 52 -3.69 -10.29 1.68
N ASN A 53 -4.64 -11.00 2.29
CA ASN A 53 -5.67 -11.71 1.54
C ASN A 53 -6.67 -10.70 0.96
N HIS A 54 -7.17 -9.80 1.80
CA HIS A 54 -8.07 -8.73 1.37
C HIS A 54 -7.44 -7.80 0.32
N ILE A 55 -6.17 -7.43 0.49
CA ILE A 55 -5.42 -6.62 -0.50
C ILE A 55 -5.36 -7.33 -1.85
N ARG A 56 -5.10 -8.64 -1.87
CA ARG A 56 -5.02 -9.41 -3.12
C ARG A 56 -6.35 -9.50 -3.83
N GLU A 57 -7.44 -9.74 -3.09
CA GLU A 57 -8.79 -9.78 -3.63
C GLU A 57 -9.18 -8.43 -4.24
N THR A 58 -8.99 -7.33 -3.50
CA THR A 58 -9.29 -5.97 -3.97
C THR A 58 -8.54 -5.63 -5.26
N ILE A 59 -7.24 -5.92 -5.34
CA ILE A 59 -6.44 -5.67 -6.56
C ILE A 59 -6.92 -6.53 -7.73
N ALA A 60 -7.30 -7.79 -7.47
CA ALA A 60 -7.80 -8.68 -8.51
C ALA A 60 -9.14 -8.17 -9.06
N GLU A 61 -10.05 -7.74 -8.18
CA GLU A 61 -11.34 -7.17 -8.57
C GLU A 61 -11.17 -5.88 -9.38
N GLU A 62 -10.28 -4.97 -8.97
CA GLU A 62 -10.00 -3.75 -9.72
C GLU A 62 -9.43 -4.03 -11.10
N LYS A 63 -8.47 -4.96 -11.21
CA LYS A 63 -7.93 -5.39 -12.51
C LYS A 63 -9.00 -5.94 -13.45
N ILE A 64 -9.89 -6.80 -12.95
CA ILE A 64 -10.98 -7.37 -13.75
C ILE A 64 -11.94 -6.27 -14.23
N LYS A 65 -12.18 -5.26 -13.38
CA LYS A 65 -13.04 -4.12 -13.70
C LYS A 65 -12.42 -3.19 -14.74
N GLU A 66 -11.09 -3.02 -14.71
CA GLU A 66 -10.35 -2.27 -15.73
C GLU A 66 -10.34 -3.00 -17.08
N GLU A 67 -10.12 -4.32 -17.10
CA GLU A 67 -10.08 -5.13 -18.34
C GLU A 67 -11.43 -5.20 -19.08
N LYS A 68 -12.54 -5.01 -18.37
CA LYS A 68 -13.90 -5.05 -18.93
C LYS A 68 -14.39 -3.68 -19.45
N LYS A 69 -13.57 -2.63 -19.35
CA LYS A 69 -13.93 -1.26 -19.73
C LYS A 69 -13.33 -0.88 -21.08
#